data_AF-A0A7R9CHF6-F1
#
_entry.id   AF-A0A7R9CHF6-F1
#
_cell.length_a   1.000
_cell.length_b   1.000
_cell.length_c   1.000
_cell.angle_alpha   90.00
_cell.angle_beta   90.00
_cell.angle_gamma   90.00
#
_symmetry.space_group_name_H-M   'P 1'
#
loop_
_entity.id
_entity.type
_entity.pdbx_description
1 polymer ?
#
loop_
_entity_poly.entity_id
_entity_poly.type
_entity_poly.pdbx_seq_one_letter_code
_entity_poly.pdbx_strand_id
1 'polypeptide(L)' 'MPQYLYETSSTIVLNSMHRYQPRIHIVKWREHGGPITDLEAEEYRTYIFPESVFTAVTAYQNQLVSRLSKDHHRLALTTI' A
#
# COMPACT_ATOMS: atom_id res chain seq x y z
N MET A 1 20.81 23.85 -0.47
CA MET A 1 19.35 23.60 -0.54
C MET A 1 19.13 22.46 -1.52
N PRO A 2 18.80 21.22 -1.09
CA PRO A 2 18.44 20.20 -2.05
C PRO A 2 16.92 20.20 -2.25
N GLN A 3 16.53 20.32 -3.52
CA GLN A 3 15.22 20.00 -4.05
C GLN A 3 14.94 18.50 -3.87
N TYR A 4 14.05 18.17 -2.94
CA TYR A 4 13.30 16.92 -2.95
C TYR A 4 11.87 17.23 -2.51
N LEU A 5 10.93 16.39 -2.90
CA LEU A 5 9.48 16.45 -2.61
C LEU A 5 8.61 17.13 -3.69
N TYR A 6 8.79 16.73 -4.95
CA TYR A 6 7.68 16.66 -5.92
C TYR A 6 7.31 15.20 -6.18
N GLU A 7 7.01 14.43 -5.14
CA GLU A 7 6.49 13.07 -5.28
C GLU A 7 5.66 12.65 -4.05
N THR A 8 4.60 13.38 -3.76
CA THR A 8 3.71 13.11 -2.62
C THR A 8 2.27 12.76 -3.03
N SER A 9 1.94 12.75 -4.32
CA SER A 9 0.57 12.49 -4.78
C SER A 9 0.24 11.02 -5.09
N SER A 10 1.21 10.10 -5.03
CA SER A 10 1.03 8.68 -5.40
C SER A 10 1.45 7.67 -4.34
N THR A 11 1.97 8.11 -3.19
CA THR A 11 2.49 7.22 -2.14
C THR A 11 1.52 7.12 -0.96
N ILE A 12 1.43 5.91 -0.39
CA ILE A 12 0.59 5.64 0.79
C ILE A 12 1.44 5.86 2.04
N VAL A 13 0.99 6.75 2.93
CA VAL A 13 1.66 7.04 4.20
C VAL A 13 1.19 6.06 5.27
N LEU A 14 2.14 5.42 5.96
CA LEU A 14 1.89 4.47 7.04
C LEU A 14 2.71 4.83 8.28
N ASN A 15 2.14 4.60 9.46
CA ASN A 15 2.84 4.74 10.74
C ASN A 15 3.61 3.45 11.04
N SER A 16 4.88 3.59 11.40
CA SER A 16 5.71 2.45 11.84
C SER A 16 5.09 1.78 13.08
N MET A 17 5.35 0.49 13.24
CA MET A 17 4.85 -0.38 14.32
C MET A 17 3.33 -0.55 14.38
N HIS A 18 2.61 -0.22 13.31
CA HIS A 18 1.16 -0.42 13.22
C HIS A 18 0.82 -1.54 12.24
N ARG A 19 -0.26 -2.27 12.56
CA ARG A 19 -0.79 -3.36 11.73
C ARG A 19 -1.79 -2.81 10.72
N TYR A 20 -1.62 -3.18 9.46
CA TYR A 20 -2.43 -2.74 8.32
C TYR A 20 -3.04 -3.93 7.59
N GLN A 21 -4.29 -3.77 7.16
CA GLN A 21 -5.02 -4.70 6.30
C GLN A 21 -5.21 -4.04 4.93
N PRO A 22 -4.51 -4.49 3.87
CA PRO A 22 -4.78 -4.07 2.51
C PRO A 22 -6.21 -4.37 2.10
N ARG A 23 -6.80 -3.50 1.29
CA ARG A 23 -8.14 -3.64 0.70
C ARG A 23 -8.04 -3.37 -0.80
N ILE A 24 -8.73 -4.18 -1.59
CA ILE A 24 -8.84 -3.98 -3.04
C ILE A 24 -10.26 -3.52 -3.35
N HIS A 25 -10.37 -2.39 -4.03
CA HIS A 25 -11.64 -1.82 -4.44
C HIS A 25 -11.77 -1.95 -5.97
N ILE A 26 -12.79 -2.67 -6.42
CA ILE A 26 -13.16 -2.76 -7.84
C ILE A 26 -14.32 -1.82 -8.06
N VAL A 27 -14.07 -0.75 -8.82
CA VAL A 27 -15.05 0.29 -9.12
C VAL A 27 -15.58 0.06 -10.52
N LYS A 28 -16.91 0.07 -10.68
CA LYS A 28 -17.53 0.01 -11.99
C LYS A 28 -17.32 1.33 -12.71
N TRP A 29 -16.80 1.27 -13.92
CA TRP A 29 -16.53 2.47 -14.72
C TRP A 29 -17.84 3.18 -15.10
N ARG A 30 -17.86 4.51 -14.93
CA ARG A 30 -18.97 5.37 -15.37
C ARG A 30 -18.76 5.82 -16.81
N GLU A 31 -19.80 5.82 -17.63
CA GLU A 31 -19.73 6.46 -18.96
C GLU A 31 -19.43 7.95 -18.77
N HIS A 32 -18.36 8.43 -19.43
CA HIS A 32 -17.77 9.78 -19.24
C HIS A 32 -17.18 10.07 -17.85
N GLY A 33 -16.79 9.03 -17.09
CA GLY A 33 -16.19 9.19 -15.76
C GLY A 33 -14.81 9.88 -15.76
N GLY A 34 -14.66 10.90 -14.92
CA GLY A 34 -13.37 11.47 -14.53
C GLY A 34 -12.65 10.63 -13.46
N PRO A 35 -11.50 11.10 -12.93
CA PRO A 35 -10.80 10.40 -11.86
C PRO A 35 -11.70 10.21 -10.64
N ILE A 36 -11.52 9.09 -9.94
CA ILE A 36 -12.25 8.78 -8.71
C ILE A 36 -11.68 9.66 -7.60
N THR A 37 -12.49 10.61 -7.13
CA THR A 37 -12.12 11.52 -6.03
C THR A 37 -12.75 11.13 -4.69
N ASP A 38 -13.89 10.45 -4.75
CA ASP A 38 -14.63 9.94 -3.59
C ASP A 38 -15.14 8.54 -3.93
N LEU A 39 -14.68 7.53 -3.19
CA LEU A 39 -15.04 6.13 -3.43
C LEU A 39 -16.49 5.83 -3.02
N GLU A 40 -17.02 6.51 -2.00
CA GLU A 40 -18.38 6.24 -1.50
C GLU A 40 -19.46 6.75 -2.47
N ALA A 41 -19.10 7.63 -3.40
CA ALA A 41 -19.94 8.08 -4.48
C ALA A 41 -19.97 7.13 -5.70
N GLU A 42 -19.20 6.03 -5.67
CA GLU A 42 -19.08 5.09 -6.78
C GLU A 42 -19.85 3.79 -6.54
N GLU A 43 -20.19 3.08 -7.63
CA GLU A 43 -20.61 1.68 -7.53
C GLU A 43 -19.35 0.80 -7.44
N TYR A 44 -19.05 0.29 -6.23
CA TYR A 44 -17.83 -0.48 -6.00
C TYR A 44 -18.06 -1.76 -5.18
N ARG A 45 -17.11 -2.69 -5.29
CA ARG A 45 -16.98 -3.85 -4.39
C ARG A 45 -15.61 -3.85 -3.75
N THR A 46 -15.57 -4.20 -2.46
CA THR A 46 -14.33 -4.34 -1.70
C THR A 46 -14.00 -5.81 -1.47
N TYR A 47 -12.74 -6.17 -1.68
CA TYR A 47 -12.19 -7.48 -1.37
C TYR A 47 -11.08 -7.34 -0.33
N ILE A 48 -11.11 -8.21 0.67
CA ILE A 48 -10.15 -8.24 1.78
C ILE A 48 -9.58 -9.65 1.84
N PHE A 49 -8.24 -9.73 1.86
CA PHE A 49 -7.48 -10.97 1.98
C PHE A 49 -6.84 -10.97 3.38
N PRO A 50 -7.39 -11.68 4.37
CA PRO A 50 -6.87 -11.67 5.74
C PRO A 50 -5.40 -12.08 5.85
N GLU A 51 -4.92 -12.91 4.92
CA GLU A 51 -3.52 -13.34 4.80
C GLU A 51 -2.56 -12.21 4.38
N SER A 52 -3.09 -11.08 3.88
CA SER A 52 -2.29 -9.93 3.42
C SER A 52 -2.01 -8.88 4.51
N VAL A 53 -2.40 -9.15 5.76
CA VAL A 53 -2.11 -8.26 6.89
C VAL A 53 -0.60 -8.16 7.12
N PHE A 54 -0.10 -6.94 7.33
CA PHE A 54 1.30 -6.69 7.64
C PHE A 54 1.46 -5.62 8.71
N THR A 55 2.65 -5.54 9.31
CA THR A 55 3.03 -4.45 10.21
C THR A 55 4.03 -3.56 9.49
N ALA A 56 3.74 -2.25 9.39
CA ALA A 56 4.69 -1.31 8.80
C ALA A 56 5.89 -1.13 9.74
N VAL A 57 7.11 -1.16 9.21
CA VAL A 57 8.34 -0.95 9.97
C VAL A 57 9.29 -0.06 9.17
N THR A 58 10.03 0.81 9.85
CA THR A 58 11.05 1.67 9.21
C THR A 58 12.36 0.91 8.96
N ALA A 59 12.57 -0.19 9.67
CA ALA A 59 13.69 -1.11 9.47
C ALA A 59 13.24 -2.54 9.80
N TYR A 60 13.85 -3.52 9.13
CA TYR A 60 13.58 -4.93 9.39
C TYR A 60 13.92 -5.29 10.84
N GLN A 61 12.93 -5.77 11.59
CA GLN A 61 13.14 -6.19 12.99
C GLN A 61 13.86 -7.54 13.13
N ASN A 62 13.81 -8.41 12.11
CA ASN A 62 14.37 -9.76 12.16
C ASN A 62 15.26 -10.08 10.95
N GLN A 63 16.52 -10.46 11.19
CA GLN A 63 17.46 -10.84 10.14
C GLN A 63 17.01 -12.07 9.32
N LEU A 64 16.14 -12.93 9.89
CA LEU A 64 15.59 -14.11 9.19
C LEU A 64 14.49 -13.73 8.18
N VAL A 65 13.71 -12.68 8.43
CA VAL A 65 12.72 -12.14 7.47
C VAL A 65 13.43 -11.51 6.27
N SER A 66 14.59 -10.89 6.49
CA SER A 66 15.47 -10.36 5.44
C SER A 66 16.05 -11.45 4.51
N ARG A 67 16.14 -12.71 4.96
CA ARG A 67 16.61 -13.83 4.11
C ARG A 67 15.48 -14.37 3.24
N LEU A 68 14.29 -14.58 3.81
CA LEU A 68 13.11 -15.02 3.07
C LEU A 68 12.68 -14.03 1.97
N SER A 69 12.86 -12.73 2.19
CA SER A 69 12.54 -11.70 1.20
C SER A 69 13.49 -11.70 -0.01
N LYS A 70 14.75 -12.14 0.17
CA LYS A 70 15.72 -12.26 -0.92
C LYS A 70 15.44 -13.47 -1.81
N ASP A 71 14.98 -14.58 -1.23
CA ASP A 71 14.65 -15.79 -2.01
C ASP A 71 13.32 -15.65 -2.78
N HIS A 72 12.42 -14.78 -2.32
CA HIS A 72 11.08 -14.62 -2.91
C HIS A 72 10.86 -13.33 -3.72
N HIS A 73 11.87 -12.45 -3.89
CA HIS A 73 11.89 -11.27 -4.77
C HIS A 73 10.54 -10.56 -5.07
N ARG A 74 9.63 -10.46 -4.10
CA ARG A 74 8.34 -9.72 -4.21
C ARG A 74 7.71 -9.33 -2.87
N LEU A 75 8.45 -9.42 -1.77
CA LEU A 75 8.04 -8.98 -0.43
C LEU A 75 9.11 -8.13 0.25
N ALA A 76 9.97 -7.46 -0.54
CA ALA A 76 10.83 -6.42 -0.02
C ALA A 76 9.96 -5.16 0.18
N LEU A 77 9.44 -5.03 1.39
CA LEU A 77 8.90 -3.78 1.90
C LEU A 77 9.99 -2.73 1.72
N THR A 78 9.72 -1.76 0.85
CA THR A 78 10.56 -0.57 0.65
C THR A 78 10.77 0.10 1.98
N THR A 79 12.02 0.20 2.41
CA THR A 79 12.47 1.20 3.38
C THR A 79 12.01 2.56 2.83
N ILE A 80 11.17 3.29 3.58
CA ILE A 80 10.90 4.71 3.30
C ILE A 80 12.21 5.48 3.28
#